data_AF-A0A1M5IH98-F1
#
_entry.id   AF-A0A1M5IH98-F1
#
_cell.length_a   1.000
_cell.length_b   1.000
_cell.length_c   1.000
_cell.angle_alpha   90.00
_cell.angle_beta   90.00
_cell.angle_gamma   90.00
#
_symmetry.space_group_name_H-M   'P 1'
#
loop_
_entity.id
_entity.type
_entity.pdbx_description
1 polymer ?
#
loop_
_entity_poly.entity_id
_entity_poly.type
_entity_poly.pdbx_seq_one_letter_code
_entity_poly.pdbx_strand_id
1 'polypeptide(L)'
;MGTKSGAYQDVYIKRQDEMVSLKNDVTDFCAKYIKPVHPENWDWSTRDFENPENDPTIAEARAIANVVYKDLLDEKHTEVDLSTMDNVEAIKAYLNPDSKHADFNMEEFAFALKVELEHGKIRDVNVTNNHPFLTAMIALAHMTESLTYYKRLKIMETEGEIFEIMRKIENLNDGKEEWYEELSKAEKELAEAKTGLVERLQKMDDIPVLEKIGD
;
A
#
# COMPACT_ATOMS: atom_id res chain seq x y z
N MET A 1 -9.90 27.75 -23.40
CA MET A 1 -9.03 28.40 -22.39
C MET A 1 -8.47 27.27 -21.53
N GLY A 2 -7.23 26.86 -21.79
CA GLY A 2 -6.58 25.84 -20.98
C GLY A 2 -6.39 26.39 -19.57
N THR A 3 -6.90 25.69 -18.57
CA THR A 3 -6.58 25.98 -17.18
C THR A 3 -5.06 25.87 -17.03
N LYS A 4 -4.45 26.96 -16.58
CA LYS A 4 -3.03 27.00 -16.21
C LYS A 4 -2.77 25.84 -15.25
N SER A 5 -1.66 25.13 -15.42
CA SER A 5 -1.26 24.01 -14.56
C SER A 5 -1.38 24.42 -13.09
N GLY A 6 -2.42 23.93 -12.43
CA GLY A 6 -2.57 24.05 -10.99
C GLY A 6 -1.69 22.98 -10.36
N ALA A 7 -0.38 23.17 -10.36
CA ALA A 7 0.44 22.41 -9.43
C ALA A 7 -0.01 22.85 -8.03
N TYR A 8 -0.59 21.93 -7.27
CA TYR A 8 -0.77 22.12 -5.84
C TYR A 8 0.55 22.64 -5.24
N GLN A 9 0.46 23.58 -4.29
CA GLN A 9 1.63 24.11 -3.61
C GLN A 9 2.38 22.95 -2.94
N ASP A 10 3.71 22.99 -3.01
CA ASP A 10 4.56 22.05 -2.29
C ASP A 10 4.15 22.03 -0.81
N VAL A 11 3.95 20.83 -0.27
CA VAL A 11 3.56 20.64 1.14
C VAL A 11 4.83 20.71 1.96
N TYR A 12 4.84 21.49 3.04
CA TYR A 12 5.98 21.56 3.93
C TYR A 12 5.65 20.87 5.25
N ILE A 13 6.54 19.99 5.69
CA ILE A 13 6.50 19.36 7.00
C ILE A 13 7.46 20.10 7.93
N LYS A 14 7.11 20.19 9.22
CA LYS A 14 7.99 20.76 10.24
C LYS A 14 8.82 19.62 10.84
N ARG A 15 10.12 19.59 10.57
CA ARG A 15 11.07 18.72 11.27
C ARG A 15 11.78 19.55 12.31
N GLN A 16 11.54 19.26 13.59
CA GLN A 16 11.99 20.09 14.70
C GLN A 16 11.51 21.55 14.54
N ASP A 17 12.40 22.48 14.21
CA ASP A 17 12.08 23.90 13.98
C ASP A 17 12.30 24.36 12.53
N GLU A 18 12.57 23.43 11.62
CA GLU A 18 12.77 23.71 10.19
C GLU A 18 11.58 23.24 9.34
N MET A 19 11.22 24.02 8.33
CA MET A 19 10.23 23.63 7.33
C MET A 19 10.94 22.94 6.17
N VAL A 20 10.61 21.68 5.94
CA VAL A 20 11.17 20.86 4.86
C VAL A 20 10.06 20.59 3.84
N SER A 21 10.36 20.79 2.57
CA SER A 21 9.46 20.38 1.48
C SER A 21 9.27 18.87 1.53
N LEU A 22 8.01 18.43 1.48
CA LEU A 22 7.66 17.00 1.45
C LEU A 22 8.30 16.31 0.26
N LYS A 23 8.45 17.00 -0.88
CA LYS A 23 9.20 16.47 -2.03
C LYS A 23 10.65 16.19 -1.72
N ASN A 24 11.35 17.13 -1.10
CA ASN A 24 12.74 16.92 -0.72
C ASN A 24 12.86 15.80 0.33
N ASP A 25 11.89 15.73 1.25
CA ASP A 25 11.85 14.68 2.26
C ASP A 25 11.67 13.28 1.63
N VAL A 26 10.83 13.15 0.59
CA VAL A 26 10.70 11.90 -0.18
C VAL A 26 12.05 11.47 -0.73
N THR A 27 12.77 12.38 -1.39
CA THR A 27 14.09 12.06 -1.97
C THR A 27 15.10 11.69 -0.88
N ASP A 28 15.13 12.40 0.24
CA ASP A 28 16.06 12.11 1.35
C ASP A 28 15.75 10.75 1.99
N PHE A 29 14.47 10.44 2.22
CA PHE A 29 14.03 9.14 2.71
C PHE A 29 14.43 8.03 1.73
N CYS A 30 14.15 8.21 0.44
CA CYS A 30 14.48 7.23 -0.58
C CYS A 30 15.99 7.04 -0.71
N ALA A 31 16.79 8.09 -0.63
CA ALA A 31 18.25 8.01 -0.69
C ALA A 31 18.82 7.20 0.49
N LYS A 32 18.21 7.35 1.67
CA LYS A 32 18.64 6.67 2.91
C LYS A 32 18.20 5.21 2.95
N TYR A 33 16.96 4.90 2.59
CA TYR A 33 16.35 3.59 2.85
C TYR A 33 16.04 2.76 1.60
N ILE A 34 15.68 3.40 0.48
CA ILE A 34 15.26 2.71 -0.75
C ILE A 34 16.46 2.42 -1.66
N LYS A 35 17.29 3.43 -1.92
CA LYS A 35 18.47 3.32 -2.79
C LYS A 35 19.43 2.18 -2.44
N PRO A 36 19.70 1.86 -1.15
CA PRO A 36 20.58 0.74 -0.81
C PRO A 36 20.05 -0.63 -1.24
N VAL A 37 18.73 -0.81 -1.35
CA VAL A 37 18.08 -2.09 -1.69
C VAL A 37 17.56 -2.14 -3.13
N HIS A 38 17.30 -0.98 -3.73
CA HIS A 38 16.85 -0.83 -5.11
C HIS A 38 17.58 0.38 -5.72
N PRO A 39 18.80 0.21 -6.27
CA PRO A 39 19.65 1.35 -6.66
C PRO A 39 19.23 2.03 -7.96
N GLU A 40 18.46 1.35 -8.80
CA GLU A 40 17.85 1.92 -10.00
C GLU A 40 16.44 2.41 -9.66
N ASN A 41 16.02 3.50 -10.30
CA ASN A 41 14.68 4.07 -10.10
C ASN A 41 14.30 4.41 -8.65
N TRP A 42 15.23 4.46 -7.71
CA TRP A 42 15.00 4.55 -6.25
C TRP A 42 14.19 5.75 -5.75
N ASP A 43 14.13 6.84 -6.50
CA ASP A 43 13.52 8.11 -6.06
C ASP A 43 12.01 8.14 -6.35
N TRP A 44 11.20 7.84 -5.33
CA TRP A 44 9.73 7.80 -5.44
C TRP A 44 9.11 9.18 -5.76
N SER A 45 9.85 10.28 -5.58
CA SER A 45 9.36 11.63 -5.92
C SER A 45 9.27 11.87 -7.43
N THR A 46 9.98 11.06 -8.22
CA THR A 46 10.02 11.15 -9.69
C THR A 46 9.71 9.82 -10.38
N ARG A 47 9.66 8.71 -9.63
CA ARG A 47 9.27 7.38 -10.12
C ARG A 47 7.86 7.41 -10.71
N ASP A 48 7.72 6.75 -11.87
CA ASP A 48 6.44 6.60 -12.57
C ASP A 48 5.71 5.35 -12.09
N PHE A 49 4.78 5.51 -11.14
CA PHE A 49 3.94 4.43 -10.62
C PHE A 49 2.72 4.10 -11.49
N GLU A 50 2.55 4.74 -12.66
CA GLU A 50 1.57 4.30 -13.66
C GLU A 50 2.05 3.04 -14.40
N ASN A 51 3.37 2.83 -14.43
CA ASN A 51 3.97 1.63 -15.00
C ASN A 51 4.09 0.54 -13.90
N PRO A 52 3.39 -0.61 -14.02
CA PRO A 52 3.46 -1.68 -13.03
C PRO A 52 4.87 -2.24 -12.79
N GLU A 53 5.78 -2.11 -13.76
CA GLU A 53 7.19 -2.52 -13.60
C GLU A 53 7.94 -1.67 -12.56
N ASN A 54 7.37 -0.52 -12.16
CA ASN A 54 7.93 0.39 -11.17
C ASN A 54 7.24 0.26 -9.80
N ASP A 55 6.33 -0.69 -9.62
CA ASP A 55 5.67 -0.95 -8.34
C ASP A 55 6.70 -1.22 -7.23
N PRO A 56 6.36 -0.94 -5.95
CA PRO A 56 7.23 -1.24 -4.82
C PRO A 56 7.67 -2.71 -4.81
N THR A 57 8.97 -2.92 -4.71
CA THR A 57 9.54 -4.27 -4.59
C THR A 57 9.41 -4.78 -3.16
N ILE A 58 9.51 -6.11 -2.97
CA ILE A 58 9.56 -6.75 -1.64
C ILE A 58 10.73 -6.19 -0.80
N ALA A 59 11.87 -5.88 -1.44
CA ALA A 59 13.04 -5.34 -0.76
C ALA A 59 12.79 -3.91 -0.25
N GLU A 60 12.10 -3.08 -1.03
CA GLU A 60 11.69 -1.74 -0.63
C GLU A 60 10.65 -1.78 0.50
N ALA A 61 9.63 -2.64 0.37
CA ALA A 61 8.64 -2.86 1.41
C ALA A 61 9.30 -3.28 2.73
N ARG A 62 10.30 -4.17 2.66
CA ARG A 62 11.09 -4.58 3.84
C ARG A 62 11.92 -3.43 4.42
N ALA A 63 12.54 -2.61 3.59
CA ALA A 63 13.29 -1.45 4.06
C ALA A 63 12.39 -0.46 4.81
N ILE A 64 11.18 -0.20 4.28
CA ILE A 64 10.19 0.67 4.92
C ILE A 64 9.65 0.02 6.22
N ALA A 65 9.29 -1.27 6.16
CA ALA A 65 8.82 -2.04 7.31
C ALA A 65 9.82 -2.01 8.47
N ASN A 66 11.12 -2.14 8.18
CA ASN A 66 12.17 -2.09 9.21
C ASN A 66 12.25 -0.72 9.90
N VAL A 67 11.99 0.38 9.19
CA VAL A 67 11.91 1.72 9.81
C VAL A 67 10.74 1.76 10.79
N VAL A 68 9.55 1.34 10.34
CA VAL A 68 8.35 1.32 11.19
C VAL A 68 8.53 0.40 12.38
N TYR A 69 9.01 -0.82 12.17
CA TYR A 69 9.22 -1.82 13.22
C TYR A 69 10.19 -1.32 14.28
N LYS A 70 11.26 -0.62 13.87
CA LYS A 70 12.18 0.01 14.81
C LYS A 70 11.50 1.07 15.66
N ASP A 71 10.69 1.94 15.05
CA ASP A 71 9.96 2.99 15.77
C ASP A 71 8.90 2.42 16.72
N LEU A 72 8.29 1.28 16.39
CA LEU A 72 7.39 0.56 17.28
C LEU A 72 8.09 -0.06 18.51
N LEU A 73 9.41 -0.28 18.44
CA LEU A 73 10.21 -0.84 19.53
C LEU A 73 10.92 0.23 20.38
N ASP A 74 11.24 1.39 19.81
CA ASP A 74 12.00 2.44 20.47
C ASP A 74 11.08 3.51 21.07
N GLU A 75 10.73 3.37 22.36
CA GLU A 75 9.90 4.36 23.07
C GLU A 75 10.60 5.69 23.38
N LYS A 76 11.89 5.86 23.01
CA LYS A 76 12.70 7.04 23.39
C LYS A 76 13.04 7.96 22.24
N HIS A 77 13.25 7.42 21.03
CA HIS A 77 13.59 8.20 19.84
C HIS A 77 12.85 7.64 18.62
N THR A 78 11.58 8.00 18.46
CA THR A 78 10.80 7.68 17.25
C THR A 78 10.93 8.80 16.21
N GLU A 79 10.91 8.45 14.92
CA GLU A 79 10.71 9.45 13.86
C GLU A 79 9.25 9.90 13.83
N VAL A 80 8.31 9.01 14.19
CA VAL A 80 6.88 9.31 14.37
C VAL A 80 6.33 8.70 15.65
N ASP A 81 5.52 9.46 16.39
CA ASP A 81 4.78 8.92 17.53
C ASP A 81 3.66 7.99 17.04
N LEU A 82 3.90 6.68 17.15
CA LEU A 82 2.94 5.63 16.81
C LEU A 82 2.21 5.09 18.04
N SER A 83 2.31 5.75 19.20
CA SER A 83 1.74 5.26 20.46
C SER A 83 0.21 5.20 20.47
N THR A 84 -0.45 5.93 19.56
CA THR A 84 -1.90 5.94 19.41
C THR A 84 -2.41 4.93 18.38
N MET A 85 -1.53 4.14 17.77
CA MET A 85 -1.91 3.11 16.82
C MET A 85 -2.66 2.00 17.55
N ASP A 86 -3.83 1.62 17.03
CA ASP A 86 -4.58 0.47 17.57
C ASP A 86 -3.88 -0.84 17.18
N ASN A 87 -4.03 -1.88 17.99
CA ASN A 87 -3.54 -3.23 17.69
C ASN A 87 -2.03 -3.35 17.38
N VAL A 88 -1.20 -2.49 18.02
CA VAL A 88 0.26 -2.41 17.79
C VAL A 88 0.98 -3.76 17.87
N GLU A 89 0.59 -4.65 18.79
CA GLU A 89 1.26 -5.96 18.92
C GLU A 89 1.03 -6.86 17.68
N ALA A 90 -0.11 -6.73 17.01
CA ALA A 90 -0.37 -7.42 15.75
C ALA A 90 0.48 -6.83 14.61
N ILE A 91 0.64 -5.52 14.57
CA ILE A 91 1.50 -4.84 13.58
C ILE A 91 2.98 -5.18 13.83
N LYS A 92 3.44 -5.18 15.08
CA LYS A 92 4.80 -5.63 15.45
C LYS A 92 5.04 -7.06 14.99
N ALA A 93 4.13 -7.98 15.26
CA ALA A 93 4.25 -9.37 14.82
C ALA A 93 4.28 -9.50 13.29
N TYR A 94 3.43 -8.73 12.60
CA TYR A 94 3.38 -8.69 11.14
C TYR A 94 4.68 -8.19 10.50
N LEU A 95 5.25 -7.11 11.04
CA LEU A 95 6.48 -6.48 10.54
C LEU A 95 7.77 -7.13 11.08
N ASN A 96 7.67 -8.09 12.01
CA ASN A 96 8.83 -8.71 12.64
C ASN A 96 9.67 -9.46 11.59
N PRO A 97 10.95 -9.07 11.36
CA PRO A 97 11.82 -9.75 10.40
C PRO A 97 12.13 -11.19 10.77
N ASP A 98 11.97 -11.58 12.05
CA ASP A 98 12.18 -12.93 12.55
C ASP A 98 10.90 -13.80 12.53
N SER A 99 9.78 -13.27 12.02
CA SER A 99 8.56 -14.07 11.81
C SER A 99 8.83 -15.21 10.83
N LYS A 100 8.20 -16.36 11.08
CA LYS A 100 8.26 -17.50 10.15
C LYS A 100 7.56 -17.22 8.81
N HIS A 101 6.71 -16.19 8.76
CA HIS A 101 6.01 -15.72 7.57
C HIS A 101 6.57 -14.38 7.06
N ALA A 102 7.77 -13.97 7.50
CA ALA A 102 8.32 -12.65 7.18
C ALA A 102 8.36 -12.35 5.66
N ASP A 103 8.73 -13.32 4.83
CA ASP A 103 8.76 -13.13 3.37
C ASP A 103 7.36 -12.89 2.80
N PHE A 104 6.40 -13.73 3.20
CA PHE A 104 5.00 -13.59 2.82
C PHE A 104 4.41 -12.26 3.30
N ASN A 105 4.71 -11.83 4.53
CA ASN A 105 4.25 -10.55 5.06
C ASN A 105 4.84 -9.38 4.25
N MET A 106 6.08 -9.48 3.74
CA MET A 106 6.65 -8.42 2.91
C MET A 106 6.10 -8.41 1.48
N GLU A 107 5.68 -9.55 0.94
CA GLU A 107 4.88 -9.60 -0.31
C GLU A 107 3.54 -8.88 -0.13
N GLU A 108 2.82 -9.19 0.96
CA GLU A 108 1.57 -8.53 1.29
C GLU A 108 1.75 -7.03 1.54
N PHE A 109 2.84 -6.64 2.21
CA PHE A 109 3.13 -5.24 2.48
C PHE A 109 3.53 -4.47 1.21
N ALA A 110 4.29 -5.09 0.30
CA ALA A 110 4.59 -4.49 -1.00
C ALA A 110 3.30 -4.26 -1.82
N PHE A 111 2.38 -5.24 -1.79
CA PHE A 111 1.07 -5.10 -2.41
C PHE A 111 0.25 -3.97 -1.77
N ALA A 112 0.22 -3.87 -0.44
CA ALA A 112 -0.45 -2.77 0.27
C ALA A 112 0.10 -1.40 -0.14
N LEU A 113 1.43 -1.24 -0.18
CA LEU A 113 2.07 0.00 -0.62
C LEU A 113 1.71 0.37 -2.06
N LYS A 114 1.64 -0.63 -2.95
CA LYS A 114 1.19 -0.44 -4.33
C LYS A 114 -0.23 0.13 -4.39
N VAL A 115 -1.16 -0.44 -3.62
CA VAL A 115 -2.56 0.02 -3.58
C VAL A 115 -2.63 1.48 -3.09
N GLU A 116 -1.91 1.82 -2.03
CA GLU A 116 -1.94 3.20 -1.51
C GLU A 116 -1.27 4.21 -2.44
N LEU A 117 -0.32 3.79 -3.28
CA LEU A 117 0.27 4.64 -4.32
C LEU A 117 -0.73 4.97 -5.44
N GLU A 118 -1.85 4.25 -5.57
CA GLU A 118 -2.88 4.61 -6.55
C GLU A 118 -3.51 5.97 -6.24
N HIS A 119 -3.53 6.39 -4.97
CA HIS A 119 -3.91 7.76 -4.61
C HIS A 119 -2.92 8.81 -5.14
N GLY A 120 -1.68 8.41 -5.44
CA GLY A 120 -0.65 9.26 -6.04
C GLY A 120 -0.67 9.34 -7.57
N LYS A 121 -1.34 8.39 -8.25
CA LYS A 121 -1.48 8.30 -9.72
C LYS A 121 -2.18 9.53 -10.31
N ILE A 122 -3.28 9.94 -9.66
CA ILE A 122 -3.93 11.22 -9.98
C ILE A 122 -3.15 12.34 -9.28
N ARG A 123 -2.27 13.01 -10.03
CA ARG A 123 -1.37 14.06 -9.51
C ARG A 123 -2.09 15.14 -8.70
N ASP A 124 -3.34 15.45 -9.05
CA ASP A 124 -4.13 16.50 -8.40
C ASP A 124 -4.58 16.14 -6.97
N VAL A 125 -4.54 14.84 -6.60
CA VAL A 125 -4.91 14.33 -5.26
C VAL A 125 -3.77 13.60 -4.56
N ASN A 126 -2.54 13.73 -5.08
CA ASN A 126 -1.35 13.12 -4.47
C ASN A 126 -0.90 13.90 -3.23
N VAL A 127 -1.57 13.64 -2.09
CA VAL A 127 -1.33 14.34 -0.82
C VAL A 127 -0.07 13.87 -0.08
N THR A 128 0.45 12.68 -0.39
CA THR A 128 1.67 12.13 0.22
C THR A 128 2.92 12.43 -0.58
N ASN A 129 2.77 12.94 -1.81
CA ASN A 129 3.84 13.09 -2.79
C ASN A 129 4.65 11.80 -3.00
N ASN A 130 3.97 10.65 -2.93
CA ASN A 130 4.53 9.30 -2.95
C ASN A 130 5.57 9.02 -1.86
N HIS A 131 5.53 9.70 -0.71
CA HIS A 131 6.50 9.49 0.36
C HIS A 131 6.38 8.05 0.91
N PRO A 132 7.41 7.19 0.82
CA PRO A 132 7.29 5.77 1.14
C PRO A 132 6.79 5.49 2.58
N PHE A 133 7.31 6.25 3.55
CA PHE A 133 6.84 6.15 4.93
C PHE A 133 5.38 6.59 5.13
N LEU A 134 4.94 7.70 4.51
CA LEU A 134 3.55 8.15 4.65
C LEU A 134 2.59 7.19 3.95
N THR A 135 2.97 6.66 2.79
CA THR A 135 2.24 5.58 2.11
C THR A 135 2.12 4.35 3.02
N ALA A 136 3.20 3.95 3.70
CA ALA A 136 3.15 2.89 4.70
C ALA A 136 2.21 3.20 5.86
N MET A 137 2.16 4.44 6.35
CA MET A 137 1.26 4.81 7.45
C MET A 137 -0.21 4.69 7.04
N ILE A 138 -0.56 5.07 5.81
CA ILE A 138 -1.93 4.86 5.29
C ILE A 138 -2.24 3.37 5.24
N ALA A 139 -1.30 2.56 4.73
CA ALA A 139 -1.50 1.12 4.66
C ALA A 139 -1.69 0.49 6.05
N LEU A 140 -0.86 0.90 7.00
CA LEU A 140 -0.93 0.40 8.36
C LEU A 140 -2.21 0.82 9.07
N ALA A 141 -2.79 1.99 8.77
CA ALA A 141 -4.08 2.40 9.32
C ALA A 141 -5.15 1.34 9.03
N HIS A 142 -5.28 0.91 7.78
CA HIS A 142 -6.20 -0.18 7.41
C HIS A 142 -5.83 -1.53 8.04
N MET A 143 -4.55 -1.83 8.13
CA MET A 143 -4.07 -3.08 8.72
C MET A 143 -4.30 -3.16 10.23
N THR A 144 -4.40 -2.02 10.92
CA THR A 144 -4.78 -1.98 12.33
C THR A 144 -6.23 -2.39 12.55
N GLU A 145 -7.12 -2.11 11.61
CA GLU A 145 -8.50 -2.60 11.64
C GLU A 145 -8.59 -4.09 11.28
N SER A 146 -7.80 -4.52 10.28
CA SER A 146 -7.70 -5.92 9.88
C SER A 146 -6.47 -6.19 9.01
N LEU A 147 -5.62 -7.12 9.43
CA LEU A 147 -4.49 -7.62 8.63
C LEU A 147 -4.90 -8.39 7.36
N THR A 148 -6.20 -8.63 7.16
CA THR A 148 -6.74 -9.19 5.92
C THR A 148 -7.33 -8.14 4.99
N TYR A 149 -7.21 -6.84 5.33
CA TYR A 149 -7.85 -5.73 4.63
C TYR A 149 -7.59 -5.78 3.13
N TYR A 150 -6.33 -5.78 2.69
CA TYR A 150 -5.98 -5.75 1.26
C TYR A 150 -6.43 -7.00 0.49
N LYS A 151 -6.44 -8.17 1.13
CA LYS A 151 -7.02 -9.38 0.51
C LYS A 151 -8.52 -9.26 0.31
N ARG A 152 -9.23 -8.66 1.27
CA ARG A 152 -10.68 -8.41 1.18
C ARG A 152 -11.00 -7.31 0.19
N LEU A 153 -10.19 -6.24 0.17
CA LEU A 153 -10.31 -5.15 -0.79
C LEU A 153 -10.22 -5.71 -2.22
N LYS A 154 -9.22 -6.55 -2.50
CA LYS A 154 -9.07 -7.16 -3.83
C LYS A 154 -10.29 -7.98 -4.25
N ILE A 155 -10.86 -8.76 -3.33
CA ILE A 155 -12.10 -9.51 -3.59
C ILE A 155 -13.26 -8.56 -3.92
N MET A 156 -13.44 -7.52 -3.09
CA MET A 156 -14.54 -6.55 -3.27
C MET A 156 -14.42 -5.81 -4.61
N GLU A 157 -13.21 -5.38 -4.99
CA GLU A 157 -12.94 -4.70 -6.26
C GLU A 157 -13.25 -5.60 -7.46
N THR A 158 -12.77 -6.85 -7.45
CA THR A 158 -13.05 -7.79 -8.54
C THR A 158 -14.53 -8.18 -8.61
N GLU A 159 -15.23 -8.30 -7.47
CA GLU A 159 -16.69 -8.50 -7.46
C GLU A 159 -17.43 -7.30 -8.09
N GLY A 160 -16.95 -6.07 -7.84
CA GLY A 160 -17.46 -4.86 -8.50
C GLY A 160 -17.20 -4.82 -10.00
N GLU A 161 -16.02 -5.25 -10.44
CA GLU A 161 -15.68 -5.36 -11.86
C GLU A 161 -16.58 -6.36 -12.60
N ILE A 162 -16.75 -7.57 -12.03
CA ILE A 162 -17.67 -8.59 -12.56
C ILE A 162 -19.08 -8.02 -12.72
N PHE A 163 -19.59 -7.31 -11.70
CA PHE A 163 -20.90 -6.69 -11.75
C PHE A 163 -21.04 -5.71 -12.93
N GLU A 164 -20.06 -4.82 -13.14
CA GLU A 164 -20.10 -3.87 -14.25
C GLU A 164 -19.94 -4.54 -15.62
N ILE A 165 -19.14 -5.61 -15.74
CA ILE A 165 -19.03 -6.41 -16.98
C ILE A 165 -20.39 -7.07 -17.30
N MET A 166 -21.02 -7.71 -16.32
CA MET A 166 -22.35 -8.33 -16.50
C MET A 166 -23.38 -7.29 -16.95
N ARG A 167 -23.40 -6.12 -16.29
CA ARG A 167 -24.29 -5.03 -16.64
C ARG A 167 -24.05 -4.55 -18.08
N LYS A 168 -22.79 -4.48 -18.54
CA LYS A 168 -22.49 -4.16 -19.95
C LYS A 168 -23.04 -5.22 -20.91
N ILE A 169 -22.81 -6.50 -20.63
CA ILE A 169 -23.30 -7.62 -21.45
C ILE A 169 -24.83 -7.56 -21.61
N GLU A 170 -25.56 -7.27 -20.54
CA GLU A 170 -27.02 -7.15 -20.57
C GLU A 170 -27.51 -5.99 -21.46
N ASN A 171 -26.76 -4.89 -21.51
CA ASN A 171 -27.16 -3.68 -22.24
C ASN A 171 -26.66 -3.62 -23.70
N LEU A 172 -25.86 -4.60 -24.14
CA LEU A 172 -25.38 -4.70 -25.51
C LEU A 172 -26.32 -5.54 -26.39
N ASN A 173 -26.44 -5.18 -27.66
CA ASN A 173 -27.21 -5.93 -28.68
C ASN A 173 -26.32 -6.91 -29.46
N ASP A 174 -25.06 -6.55 -29.69
CA ASP A 174 -24.01 -7.30 -30.37
C ASP A 174 -22.65 -7.06 -29.68
N GLY A 175 -21.60 -7.79 -30.08
CA GLY A 175 -20.24 -7.62 -29.54
C GLY A 175 -20.09 -8.02 -28.07
N LYS A 176 -20.79 -9.08 -27.63
CA LYS A 176 -20.73 -9.56 -26.24
C LYS A 176 -19.54 -10.48 -25.98
N GLU A 177 -18.97 -11.05 -27.05
CA GLU A 177 -17.93 -12.06 -26.99
C GLU A 177 -16.71 -11.58 -26.18
N GLU A 178 -16.22 -10.36 -26.45
CA GLU A 178 -15.11 -9.74 -25.71
C GLU A 178 -15.44 -9.59 -24.22
N TRP A 179 -16.65 -9.16 -23.87
CA TRP A 179 -17.04 -8.99 -22.48
C TRP A 179 -17.20 -10.32 -21.74
N TYR A 180 -17.58 -11.41 -22.42
CA TYR A 180 -17.55 -12.74 -21.82
C TYR A 180 -16.11 -13.24 -21.58
N GLU A 181 -15.15 -12.86 -22.44
CA GLU A 181 -13.74 -13.14 -22.20
C GLU A 181 -13.21 -12.37 -20.98
N GLU A 182 -13.53 -11.08 -20.87
CA GLU A 182 -13.19 -10.28 -19.68
C GLU A 182 -13.87 -10.79 -18.42
N LEU A 183 -15.14 -11.20 -18.50
CA LEU A 183 -15.84 -11.81 -17.36
C LEU A 183 -15.13 -13.08 -16.87
N SER A 184 -14.71 -13.96 -17.78
CA SER A 184 -13.97 -15.18 -17.45
C SER A 184 -12.63 -14.88 -16.77
N LYS A 185 -11.92 -13.83 -17.21
CA LYS A 185 -10.68 -13.38 -16.56
C LYS A 185 -10.96 -12.85 -15.15
N ALA A 186 -11.97 -12.01 -14.97
CA ALA A 186 -12.34 -11.45 -13.68
C ALA A 186 -12.82 -12.54 -12.70
N GLU A 187 -13.57 -13.54 -13.16
CA GLU A 187 -13.97 -14.70 -12.35
C GLU A 187 -12.76 -15.53 -11.88
N LYS A 188 -11.76 -15.73 -12.75
CA LYS A 188 -10.50 -16.40 -12.39
C LYS A 188 -9.73 -15.59 -11.36
N GLU A 189 -9.62 -14.28 -11.55
CA GLU A 189 -8.97 -13.37 -10.60
C GLU A 189 -9.68 -13.36 -9.24
N LEU A 190 -11.02 -13.39 -9.22
CA LEU A 190 -11.79 -13.51 -7.98
C LEU A 190 -11.50 -14.81 -7.25
N ALA A 191 -11.37 -15.93 -7.98
CA ALA A 191 -11.02 -17.21 -7.39
C ALA A 191 -9.59 -17.20 -6.81
N GLU A 192 -8.65 -16.56 -7.50
CA GLU A 192 -7.27 -16.36 -7.02
C GLU A 192 -7.23 -15.46 -5.79
N ALA A 193 -7.96 -14.34 -5.78
CA ALA A 193 -8.07 -13.44 -4.63
C ALA A 193 -8.67 -14.13 -3.40
N LYS A 194 -9.72 -14.95 -3.58
CA LYS A 194 -10.32 -15.78 -2.52
C LYS A 194 -9.33 -16.81 -1.97
N THR A 195 -8.54 -17.44 -2.85
CA THR A 195 -7.47 -18.36 -2.44
C THR A 195 -6.39 -17.63 -1.64
N GLY A 196 -5.97 -16.45 -2.09
CA GLY A 196 -5.00 -15.61 -1.37
C GLY A 196 -5.49 -15.16 0.01
N LEU A 197 -6.78 -14.88 0.17
CA LEU A 197 -7.36 -14.60 1.49
C LEU A 197 -7.29 -15.82 2.41
N VAL A 198 -7.59 -17.02 1.90
CA VAL A 198 -7.48 -18.27 2.68
C VAL A 198 -6.03 -18.51 3.10
N GLU A 199 -5.07 -18.34 2.19
CA GLU A 199 -3.65 -18.46 2.51
C GLU A 199 -3.24 -17.44 3.58
N ARG A 200 -3.68 -16.18 3.46
CA ARG A 200 -3.38 -15.17 4.47
C ARG A 200 -3.88 -15.60 5.85
N LEU A 201 -5.13 -16.06 5.94
CA LEU A 201 -5.71 -16.53 7.20
C LEU A 201 -4.95 -17.72 7.81
N GLN A 202 -4.37 -18.60 6.98
CA GLN A 202 -3.54 -19.71 7.43
C GLN A 202 -2.16 -19.25 7.93
N LYS A 203 -1.63 -18.13 7.41
CA LYS A 203 -0.32 -17.54 7.75
C LYS A 203 -0.43 -16.38 8.75
N MET A 204 -1.34 -16.51 9.71
CA MET A 204 -1.51 -15.56 10.82
C MET A 204 -1.31 -16.23 12.18
N ASP A 205 -0.76 -17.44 12.21
CA ASP A 205 -0.66 -18.25 13.42
C ASP A 205 0.44 -17.81 14.41
N ASP A 206 1.32 -16.89 13.99
CA ASP A 206 2.27 -16.16 14.86
C ASP A 206 1.88 -14.70 15.13
N ILE A 207 0.68 -14.30 14.72
CA ILE A 207 0.16 -12.94 14.93
C ILE A 207 -0.90 -12.97 16.03
N PRO A 208 -0.78 -12.11 17.07
CA PRO A 208 -1.79 -12.03 18.12
C PRO A 208 -3.11 -11.55 17.55
N VAL A 209 -4.22 -12.01 18.16
CA VAL A 209 -5.55 -11.51 17.83
C VAL A 209 -5.63 -10.01 18.11
N LEU A 210 -6.42 -9.29 17.31
CA LEU A 210 -6.65 -7.87 17.52
C LEU A 210 -7.37 -7.64 18.86
N GLU A 211 -6.88 -6.69 19.65
CA GLU A 211 -7.47 -6.29 20.92
C GLU A 211 -8.73 -5.43 20.69
N LYS A 212 -8.67 -4.54 19.69
CA LYS A 212 -9.79 -3.73 19.22
C LYS A 212 -10.29 -4.26 17.88
N ILE A 213 -11.60 -4.43 17.74
CA ILE A 213 -12.25 -4.89 16.51
C ILE A 213 -13.10 -3.76 15.94
N GLY A 214 -12.79 -3.32 14.72
CA GLY A 214 -13.46 -2.20 14.06
C GLY A 214 -13.11 -0.85 14.66
N ASP A 215 -13.78 0.19 14.15
CA ASP A 215 -13.64 1.59 14.60
C ASP A 215 -14.23 1.86 15.98
#